data_AF-A0AAV4BQ73-F1
#
_entry.id   AF-A0AAV4BQ73-F1
#
_cell.length_a   1.000
_cell.length_b   1.000
_cell.length_c   1.000
_cell.angle_alpha   90.00
_cell.angle_beta   90.00
_cell.angle_gamma   90.00
#
_symmetry.space_group_name_H-M   'P 1'
#
loop_
_entity.id
_entity.type
_entity.pdbx_description
1 polymer ?
#
loop_
_entity_poly.entity_id
_entity_poly.type
_entity_poly.pdbx_seq_one_letter_code
_entity_poly.pdbx_strand_id
1 'polypeptide(L)'
;MEPMGLFWSMLIRPETSIRRLVKEDVLAPYDVTIDVLDGFYNFGDKLWSSCEIQSLTTGQLFRSYSKLGVKRIPVEEDGLYGAIFLPPGDGPFPAVIDIFGFTRETNEFRSALLASHGIASFVIRYIGYKDLPKTIQGIDYNYFLKAFDYLASHPKVDESALGGISTCVGGAWLFLIASKRPTMKCFVTINGILAPPGSRQTVEGEDIVPANHNFNHATIIDGKMSLTSMYFPEDAKSIRPVCFY
;
A
#
# COMPACT_ATOMS: atom_id res chain seq x y z
N MET A 1 -16.77 -10.71 -23.66
CA MET A 1 -17.28 -11.52 -22.53
C MET A 1 -16.40 -11.18 -21.34
N GLU A 2 -16.96 -10.68 -20.24
CA GLU A 2 -16.21 -10.17 -19.07
C GLU A 2 -16.58 -10.95 -17.80
N PRO A 3 -15.98 -12.13 -17.53
CA PRO A 3 -16.42 -13.01 -16.45
C PRO A 3 -16.33 -12.39 -15.05
N MET A 4 -15.37 -11.48 -14.83
CA MET A 4 -15.19 -10.75 -13.57
C MET A 4 -15.79 -9.34 -13.59
N GLY A 5 -16.60 -9.03 -14.62
CA GLY A 5 -17.24 -7.73 -14.84
C GLY A 5 -17.88 -7.15 -13.60
N LEU A 6 -18.73 -7.96 -12.95
CA LEU A 6 -19.49 -7.60 -11.76
C LEU A 6 -18.62 -7.10 -10.59
N PHE A 7 -17.35 -7.48 -10.51
CA PHE A 7 -16.47 -7.10 -9.40
C PHE A 7 -15.60 -5.89 -9.71
N TRP A 8 -14.96 -5.84 -10.88
CA TRP A 8 -14.08 -4.71 -11.21
C TRP A 8 -14.86 -3.46 -11.60
N SER A 9 -16.12 -3.61 -12.04
CA SER A 9 -16.99 -2.49 -12.40
C SER A 9 -17.85 -1.98 -11.24
N MET A 10 -17.62 -2.46 -10.01
CA MET A 10 -18.36 -1.99 -8.84
C MET A 10 -18.13 -0.48 -8.65
N LEU A 11 -19.22 0.24 -8.41
CA LEU A 11 -19.20 1.66 -8.10
C LEU A 11 -19.56 1.88 -6.63
N ILE A 12 -18.96 2.92 -6.07
CA ILE A 12 -19.33 3.40 -4.75
C ILE A 12 -20.68 4.09 -4.86
N ARG A 13 -21.60 3.78 -3.94
CA ARG A 13 -22.91 4.42 -3.90
C ARG A 13 -22.77 5.94 -3.72
N PRO A 14 -23.51 6.77 -4.46
CA PRO A 14 -23.40 8.23 -4.35
C PRO A 14 -23.67 8.76 -2.94
N GLU A 15 -24.48 8.06 -2.14
CA GLU A 15 -24.90 8.52 -0.81
C GLU A 15 -23.87 8.21 0.30
N THR A 16 -22.81 7.45 0.03
CA THR A 16 -21.78 7.17 1.04
C THR A 16 -20.70 8.25 1.09
N SER A 17 -20.23 8.55 2.31
CA SER A 17 -19.09 9.45 2.54
C SER A 17 -17.74 8.80 2.18
N ILE A 18 -17.74 7.49 1.92
CA ILE A 18 -16.55 6.72 1.53
C ILE A 18 -16.13 7.11 0.12
N ARG A 19 -14.88 7.54 -0.05
CA ARG A 19 -14.34 7.95 -1.36
C ARG A 19 -13.61 6.84 -2.12
N ARG A 20 -13.28 5.74 -1.43
CA ARG A 20 -12.55 4.58 -1.98
C ARG A 20 -12.97 3.32 -1.23
N LEU A 21 -12.99 2.16 -1.89
CA LEU A 21 -13.15 0.89 -1.18
C LEU A 21 -11.94 0.66 -0.26
N VAL A 22 -12.19 0.52 1.04
CA VAL A 22 -11.16 0.21 2.04
C VAL A 22 -11.51 -1.11 2.71
N LYS A 23 -10.50 -1.95 2.91
CA LYS A 23 -10.61 -3.15 3.73
C LYS A 23 -9.88 -2.92 5.04
N GLU A 24 -10.65 -2.68 6.10
CA GLU A 24 -10.11 -2.46 7.45
C GLU A 24 -9.65 -3.78 8.08
N ASP A 25 -10.55 -4.76 8.16
CA ASP A 25 -10.23 -6.11 8.61
C ASP A 25 -10.02 -7.04 7.41
N VAL A 26 -8.75 -7.35 7.14
CA VAL A 26 -8.33 -8.25 6.05
C VAL A 26 -8.53 -9.73 6.36
N LEU A 27 -8.80 -10.09 7.62
CA LEU A 27 -9.10 -11.46 8.03
C LEU A 27 -10.57 -11.82 7.79
N ALA A 28 -11.47 -10.84 7.87
CA ALA A 28 -12.86 -11.01 7.48
C ALA A 28 -13.04 -11.00 5.94
N PRO A 29 -13.93 -11.81 5.36
CA PRO A 29 -14.30 -11.67 3.95
C PRO A 29 -15.16 -10.41 3.71
N TYR A 30 -15.33 -10.02 2.44
CA TYR A 30 -16.49 -9.25 2.02
C TYR A 30 -17.65 -10.20 1.76
N ASP A 31 -18.85 -9.79 2.15
CA ASP A 31 -20.09 -10.43 1.72
C ASP A 31 -20.57 -9.71 0.44
N VAL A 32 -20.73 -10.48 -0.63
CA VAL A 32 -21.16 -9.99 -1.93
C VAL A 32 -22.46 -10.67 -2.30
N THR A 33 -23.51 -9.86 -2.39
CA THR A 33 -24.82 -10.28 -2.91
C THR A 33 -24.85 -10.14 -4.42
N ILE A 34 -25.29 -11.20 -5.09
CA ILE A 34 -25.51 -11.23 -6.54
C ILE A 34 -26.99 -11.51 -6.77
N ASP A 35 -27.67 -10.56 -7.39
CA ASP A 35 -29.08 -10.68 -7.76
C ASP A 35 -29.25 -10.95 -9.25
N VAL A 36 -30.15 -11.88 -9.58
CA VAL A 36 -30.60 -12.12 -10.96
C VAL A 36 -31.95 -11.45 -11.10
N LEU A 37 -32.06 -10.52 -12.04
CA LEU A 37 -33.27 -9.72 -12.25
C LEU A 37 -33.94 -10.10 -13.58
N ASP A 38 -35.27 -9.95 -13.65
CA ASP A 38 -36.02 -10.18 -14.89
C ASP A 38 -35.97 -8.93 -15.80
N GLY A 39 -35.45 -9.09 -17.02
CA GLY A 39 -35.35 -8.01 -17.99
C GLY A 39 -34.13 -7.10 -17.85
N PHE A 40 -34.20 -5.92 -18.49
CA PHE A 40 -33.09 -4.97 -18.57
C PHE A 40 -33.38 -3.71 -17.77
N TYR A 41 -32.49 -3.36 -16.86
CA TYR A 41 -32.61 -2.19 -16.00
C TYR A 41 -31.51 -1.16 -16.31
N ASN A 42 -31.89 0.12 -16.30
CA ASN A 42 -30.94 1.21 -16.33
C ASN A 42 -30.70 1.71 -14.89
N PHE A 43 -29.51 1.43 -14.38
CA PHE A 43 -29.10 1.76 -13.01
C PHE A 43 -28.53 3.18 -12.86
N GLY A 44 -28.52 3.99 -13.93
CA GLY A 44 -27.86 5.30 -13.97
C GLY A 44 -28.52 6.38 -13.11
N ASP A 45 -29.85 6.34 -12.92
CA ASP A 45 -30.55 7.54 -12.46
C ASP A 45 -31.10 7.50 -11.03
N LYS A 46 -31.63 6.38 -10.50
CA LYS A 46 -32.44 6.45 -9.24
C LYS A 46 -32.52 5.21 -8.36
N LEU A 47 -31.69 4.18 -8.56
CA LEU A 47 -31.99 2.87 -7.96
C LEU A 47 -31.18 2.44 -6.73
N TRP A 48 -30.18 3.22 -6.29
CA TRP A 48 -29.40 2.86 -5.08
C TRP A 48 -30.23 2.88 -3.78
N SER A 49 -31.47 3.38 -3.85
CA SER A 49 -32.40 3.57 -2.75
C SER A 49 -33.64 2.67 -2.77
N SER A 50 -33.85 1.75 -3.73
CA SER A 50 -35.13 1.03 -3.82
C SER A 50 -35.09 -0.43 -3.37
N CYS A 51 -35.80 -0.70 -2.28
CA CYS A 51 -36.33 -2.01 -1.90
C CYS A 51 -37.38 -2.56 -2.89
N GLU A 52 -37.44 -2.09 -4.14
CA GLU A 52 -38.59 -2.29 -5.04
C GLU A 52 -38.33 -3.21 -6.23
N ILE A 53 -37.07 -3.54 -6.56
CA ILE A 53 -36.82 -4.55 -7.59
C ILE A 53 -36.82 -5.93 -6.95
N GLN A 54 -37.80 -6.74 -7.35
CA GLN A 54 -37.84 -8.14 -6.96
C GLN A 54 -36.80 -8.95 -7.74
N SER A 55 -35.85 -9.52 -7.01
CA SER A 55 -34.89 -10.47 -7.56
C SER A 55 -35.57 -11.79 -7.92
N LEU A 56 -35.26 -12.37 -9.08
CA LEU A 56 -35.66 -13.72 -9.45
C LEU A 56 -34.98 -14.75 -8.55
N THR A 57 -33.69 -14.51 -8.25
CA THR A 57 -32.93 -15.29 -7.28
C THR A 57 -31.73 -14.50 -6.80
N THR A 58 -31.32 -14.76 -5.56
CA THR A 58 -30.21 -14.10 -4.90
C THR A 58 -29.18 -15.13 -4.46
N GLY A 59 -27.91 -14.86 -4.75
CA GLY A 59 -26.77 -15.65 -4.28
C GLY A 59 -25.84 -14.83 -3.39
N GLN A 60 -25.31 -15.46 -2.35
CA GLN A 60 -24.27 -14.89 -1.48
C GLN A 60 -22.90 -15.46 -1.85
N LEU A 61 -21.90 -14.59 -1.95
CA LEU A 61 -20.51 -14.95 -2.20
C LEU A 61 -19.60 -14.26 -1.18
N PHE A 62 -18.76 -15.04 -0.52
CA PHE A 62 -17.72 -14.50 0.35
C PHE A 62 -16.39 -14.33 -0.39
N ARG A 63 -15.79 -13.14 -0.32
CA ARG A 63 -14.48 -12.85 -0.92
C ARG A 63 -13.46 -12.46 0.14
N SER A 64 -12.47 -13.32 0.37
CA SER A 64 -11.44 -13.12 1.40
C SER A 64 -10.16 -12.51 0.83
N TYR A 65 -9.48 -11.66 1.62
CA TYR A 65 -8.11 -11.22 1.36
C TYR A 65 -7.06 -12.15 1.95
N SER A 66 -7.45 -12.91 2.97
CA SER A 66 -6.58 -13.82 3.69
C SER A 66 -7.08 -15.25 3.53
N LYS A 67 -6.19 -16.15 3.09
CA LYS A 67 -6.45 -17.59 3.05
C LYS A 67 -6.41 -18.17 4.46
N LEU A 68 -7.17 -19.24 4.68
CA LEU A 68 -7.13 -20.00 5.94
C LEU A 68 -5.67 -20.36 6.32
N GLY A 69 -5.31 -20.05 7.57
CA GLY A 69 -4.00 -20.37 8.14
C GLY A 69 -2.94 -19.28 8.00
N VAL A 70 -3.20 -18.20 7.24
CA VAL A 70 -2.35 -17.00 7.28
C VAL A 70 -2.42 -16.38 8.68
N LYS A 71 -1.27 -16.06 9.25
CA LYS A 71 -1.15 -15.43 10.57
C LYS A 71 -0.85 -13.95 10.42
N ARG A 72 -1.63 -13.10 11.09
CA ARG A 72 -1.35 -11.67 11.23
C ARG A 72 -0.73 -11.42 12.61
N ILE A 73 0.47 -10.83 12.63
CA ILE A 73 1.22 -10.48 13.82
C ILE A 73 1.34 -8.95 13.86
N PRO A 74 0.61 -8.25 14.74
CA PRO A 74 0.80 -6.81 14.92
C PRO A 74 2.24 -6.52 15.36
N VAL A 75 2.85 -5.46 14.80
CA VAL A 75 4.17 -4.99 15.19
C VAL A 75 4.02 -3.60 15.80
N GLU A 76 4.40 -3.48 17.07
CA GLU A 76 4.48 -2.23 17.83
C GLU A 76 5.70 -2.31 18.76
N GLU A 77 6.89 -2.39 18.18
CA GLU A 77 8.14 -2.68 18.88
C GLU A 77 9.24 -1.71 18.45
N ASP A 78 9.96 -1.14 19.41
CA ASP A 78 11.02 -0.15 19.19
C ASP A 78 10.64 0.99 18.23
N GLY A 79 9.40 1.46 18.29
CA GLY A 79 8.87 2.52 17.42
C GLY A 79 8.54 2.07 15.99
N LEU A 80 8.71 0.79 15.64
CA LEU A 80 8.16 0.22 14.41
C LEU A 80 6.66 -0.06 14.58
N TYR A 81 5.89 0.26 13.56
CA TYR A 81 4.44 0.09 13.56
C TYR A 81 3.98 -0.56 12.27
N GLY A 82 3.17 -1.60 12.38
CA GLY A 82 2.69 -2.32 11.21
C GLY A 82 2.12 -3.69 11.55
N ALA A 83 2.18 -4.60 10.57
CA ALA A 83 1.82 -5.99 10.78
C ALA A 83 2.64 -6.91 9.86
N ILE A 84 3.13 -8.01 10.42
CA ILE A 84 3.71 -9.12 9.66
C ILE A 84 2.60 -10.12 9.36
N PHE A 85 2.50 -10.51 8.09
CA PHE A 85 1.66 -11.60 7.63
C PHE A 85 2.54 -12.79 7.28
N LEU A 86 2.29 -13.93 7.92
CA LEU A 86 3.00 -15.18 7.66
C LEU A 86 2.09 -16.16 6.91
N PRO A 87 2.60 -16.84 5.86
CA PRO A 87 1.90 -17.95 5.23
C PRO A 87 1.62 -19.09 6.23
N PRO A 88 0.63 -19.96 5.95
CA PRO A 88 0.48 -21.20 6.68
C PRO A 88 1.70 -22.11 6.48
N GLY A 89 2.16 -22.74 7.57
CA GLY A 89 3.29 -23.68 7.56
C GLY A 89 4.40 -23.29 8.53
N ASP A 90 5.50 -24.04 8.48
CA ASP A 90 6.61 -23.89 9.43
C ASP A 90 7.67 -22.87 8.98
N GLY A 91 7.69 -22.50 7.71
CA GLY A 91 8.73 -21.62 7.14
C GLY A 91 10.12 -22.28 7.12
N PRO A 92 11.20 -21.50 6.98
CA PRO A 92 11.19 -20.05 6.74
C PRO A 92 10.56 -19.71 5.37
N PHE A 93 10.04 -18.49 5.24
CA PHE A 93 9.35 -18.05 4.04
C PHE A 93 10.16 -16.97 3.31
N PRO A 94 10.13 -16.93 1.96
CA PRO A 94 10.54 -15.72 1.25
C PRO A 94 9.69 -14.55 1.76
N ALA A 95 10.29 -13.37 1.90
CA ALA A 95 9.61 -12.26 2.53
C ALA A 95 9.80 -10.93 1.81
N VAL A 96 8.79 -10.07 1.93
CA VAL A 96 8.82 -8.71 1.37
C VAL A 96 8.45 -7.66 2.40
N ILE A 97 9.14 -6.53 2.38
CA ILE A 97 8.65 -5.31 3.04
C ILE A 97 7.62 -4.64 2.12
N ASP A 98 6.46 -4.27 2.67
CA ASP A 98 5.33 -3.69 1.94
C ASP A 98 5.09 -2.23 2.35
N ILE A 99 5.41 -1.30 1.44
CA ILE A 99 5.41 0.13 1.71
C ILE A 99 4.40 0.85 0.81
N PHE A 100 3.26 1.21 1.39
CA PHE A 100 2.28 2.05 0.69
C PHE A 100 2.72 3.52 0.61
N GLY A 101 1.96 4.30 -0.17
CA GLY A 101 2.15 5.74 -0.21
C GLY A 101 1.65 6.43 1.07
N PHE A 102 1.46 7.76 1.02
CA PHE A 102 0.90 8.49 2.15
C PHE A 102 -0.55 8.08 2.41
N THR A 103 -0.75 7.28 3.44
CA THR A 103 -2.06 6.85 3.91
C THR A 103 -2.12 7.01 5.42
N ARG A 104 -3.27 7.49 5.92
CA ARG A 104 -3.49 7.60 7.37
C ARG A 104 -3.69 6.24 8.03
N GLU A 105 -4.25 5.30 7.26
CA GLU A 105 -4.52 3.93 7.66
C GLU A 105 -3.45 2.98 7.11
N THR A 106 -3.23 1.87 7.81
CA THR A 106 -2.42 0.74 7.34
C THR A 106 -3.23 -0.05 6.33
N ASN A 107 -2.81 -0.04 5.06
CA ASN A 107 -3.46 -0.85 4.03
C ASN A 107 -2.88 -2.26 4.03
N GLU A 108 -3.47 -3.17 4.81
CA GLU A 108 -2.90 -4.51 5.01
C GLU A 108 -3.25 -5.52 3.91
N PHE A 109 -4.20 -5.16 3.03
CA PHE A 109 -4.79 -6.08 2.06
C PHE A 109 -3.78 -6.74 1.13
N ARG A 110 -2.74 -6.01 0.73
CA ARG A 110 -1.70 -6.54 -0.16
C ARG A 110 -0.83 -7.56 0.57
N SER A 111 -0.42 -7.25 1.79
CA SER A 111 0.35 -8.16 2.63
C SER A 111 -0.41 -9.44 2.98
N ALA A 112 -1.72 -9.34 3.26
CA ALA A 112 -2.56 -10.52 3.48
C ALA A 112 -2.65 -11.43 2.24
N LEU A 113 -2.79 -10.83 1.04
CA LEU A 113 -2.80 -11.58 -0.22
C LEU A 113 -1.44 -12.23 -0.50
N LEU A 114 -0.33 -11.51 -0.30
CA LEU A 114 1.01 -12.06 -0.48
C LEU A 114 1.26 -13.29 0.42
N ALA A 115 0.89 -13.20 1.70
CA ALA A 115 1.01 -14.33 2.63
C ALA A 115 0.11 -15.51 2.24
N SER A 116 -1.06 -15.23 1.67
CA SER A 116 -1.95 -16.26 1.11
C SER A 116 -1.33 -17.03 -0.07
N HIS A 117 -0.32 -16.43 -0.71
CA HIS A 117 0.45 -17.00 -1.82
C HIS A 117 1.87 -17.46 -1.43
N GLY A 118 2.15 -17.62 -0.13
CA GLY A 118 3.41 -18.21 0.34
C GLY A 118 4.55 -17.22 0.57
N ILE A 119 4.28 -15.91 0.54
CA ILE A 119 5.29 -14.86 0.75
C ILE A 119 4.98 -14.14 2.07
N ALA A 120 5.88 -14.22 3.05
CA ALA A 120 5.75 -13.42 4.26
C ALA A 120 5.84 -11.92 3.91
N SER A 121 5.05 -11.09 4.59
CA SER A 121 4.97 -9.67 4.22
C SER A 121 4.89 -8.78 5.46
N PHE A 122 5.76 -7.78 5.54
CA PHE A 122 5.71 -6.76 6.60
C PHE A 122 5.20 -5.44 6.03
N VAL A 123 3.93 -5.12 6.28
CA VAL A 123 3.37 -3.80 5.96
C VAL A 123 3.64 -2.84 7.10
N ILE A 124 4.21 -1.68 6.76
CA ILE A 124 4.65 -0.68 7.74
C ILE A 124 3.79 0.58 7.71
N ARG A 125 3.70 1.26 8.86
CA ARG A 125 3.26 2.64 9.00
C ARG A 125 4.46 3.49 9.33
N TYR A 126 4.61 4.62 8.68
CA TYR A 126 5.77 5.50 8.91
C TYR A 126 5.38 6.96 9.14
N ILE A 127 4.08 7.26 9.16
CA ILE A 127 3.56 8.62 9.34
C ILE A 127 2.17 8.57 10.00
N GLY A 128 1.85 9.58 10.81
CA GLY A 128 0.49 9.88 11.27
C GLY A 128 -0.12 8.88 12.26
N TYR A 129 0.69 8.09 12.96
CA TYR A 129 0.23 7.12 13.95
C TYR A 129 1.09 7.11 15.20
N LYS A 130 0.47 7.26 16.38
CA LYS A 130 1.14 7.38 17.69
C LYS A 130 2.25 8.44 17.67
N ASP A 131 3.48 8.04 17.96
CA ASP A 131 4.70 8.85 18.00
C ASP A 131 5.40 8.98 16.63
N LEU A 132 4.85 8.36 15.57
CA LEU A 132 5.36 8.60 14.22
C LEU A 132 5.16 10.05 13.79
N PRO A 133 6.03 10.56 12.89
CA PRO A 133 5.95 11.92 12.37
C PRO A 133 4.57 12.28 11.87
N LYS A 134 4.13 13.51 12.12
CA LYS A 134 2.82 14.02 11.64
C LYS A 134 2.90 14.57 10.21
N THR A 135 4.10 14.96 9.78
CA THR A 135 4.37 15.56 8.48
C THR A 135 5.54 14.87 7.80
N ILE A 136 5.61 15.02 6.48
CA ILE A 136 6.62 14.40 5.63
C ILE A 136 8.04 14.88 6.00
N GLN A 137 8.16 16.13 6.43
CA GLN A 137 9.44 16.75 6.83
C GLN A 137 10.07 16.06 8.05
N GLY A 138 9.28 15.41 8.89
CA GLY A 138 9.76 14.72 10.09
C GLY A 138 10.06 13.23 9.88
N ILE A 139 9.88 12.69 8.67
CA ILE A 139 10.16 11.27 8.39
C ILE A 139 11.65 11.00 8.54
N ASP A 140 12.01 10.10 9.46
CA ASP A 140 13.37 9.57 9.60
C ASP A 140 13.61 8.48 8.54
N TYR A 141 14.62 8.68 7.70
CA TYR A 141 14.97 7.73 6.64
C TYR A 141 15.53 6.42 7.19
N ASN A 142 16.15 6.41 8.38
CA ASN A 142 16.64 5.20 9.03
C ASN A 142 15.50 4.28 9.49
N TYR A 143 14.29 4.81 9.63
CA TYR A 143 13.09 4.03 9.94
C TYR A 143 12.88 2.87 8.96
N PHE A 144 13.08 3.13 7.67
CA PHE A 144 12.85 2.14 6.61
C PHE A 144 13.92 1.06 6.59
N LEU A 145 15.18 1.42 6.87
CA LEU A 145 16.28 0.47 7.02
C LEU A 145 16.02 -0.43 8.23
N LYS A 146 15.68 0.18 9.37
CA LYS A 146 15.31 -0.54 10.60
C LYS A 146 14.16 -1.51 10.38
N ALA A 147 13.11 -1.08 9.66
CA ALA A 147 11.97 -1.94 9.37
C ALA A 147 12.33 -3.15 8.48
N PHE A 148 13.21 -2.95 7.51
CA PHE A 148 13.72 -4.04 6.67
C PHE A 148 14.58 -5.02 7.49
N ASP A 149 15.49 -4.50 8.32
CA ASP A 149 16.34 -5.32 9.19
C ASP A 149 15.51 -6.09 10.23
N TYR A 150 14.42 -5.50 10.73
CA TYR A 150 13.45 -6.18 11.59
C TYR A 150 12.76 -7.36 10.89
N LEU A 151 12.29 -7.16 9.65
CA LEU A 151 11.74 -8.26 8.85
C LEU A 151 12.78 -9.35 8.61
N ALA A 152 14.01 -8.96 8.24
CA ALA A 152 15.10 -9.89 7.95
C ALA A 152 15.49 -10.77 9.15
N SER A 153 15.39 -10.23 10.36
CA SER A 153 15.71 -10.95 11.60
C SER A 153 14.57 -11.84 12.12
N HIS A 154 13.38 -11.80 11.51
CA HIS A 154 12.23 -12.56 11.98
C HIS A 154 12.48 -14.08 11.78
N PRO A 155 12.27 -14.95 12.80
CA PRO A 155 12.70 -16.36 12.77
C PRO A 155 11.95 -17.26 11.76
N LYS A 156 10.86 -16.75 11.17
CA LYS A 156 10.07 -17.42 10.12
C LYS A 156 10.38 -16.88 8.72
N VAL A 157 11.36 -15.99 8.57
CA VAL A 157 11.75 -15.38 7.31
C VAL A 157 13.06 -15.99 6.84
N ASP A 158 13.15 -16.27 5.54
CA ASP A 158 14.38 -16.68 4.88
C ASP A 158 15.19 -15.44 4.52
N GLU A 159 16.28 -15.21 5.27
CA GLU A 159 17.17 -14.06 5.07
C GLU A 159 17.84 -14.03 3.68
N SER A 160 17.90 -15.17 2.98
CA SER A 160 18.45 -15.26 1.63
C SER A 160 17.44 -14.86 0.54
N ALA A 161 16.14 -14.78 0.90
CA ALA A 161 15.02 -14.57 -0.02
C ALA A 161 14.16 -13.34 0.40
N LEU A 162 14.84 -12.21 0.62
CA LEU A 162 14.22 -10.93 0.97
C LEU A 162 13.95 -10.07 -0.27
N GLY A 163 12.81 -9.42 -0.30
CA GLY A 163 12.43 -8.45 -1.31
C GLY A 163 11.66 -7.27 -0.75
N GLY A 164 11.06 -6.48 -1.64
CA GLY A 164 10.10 -5.47 -1.22
C GLY A 164 9.11 -5.09 -2.31
N ILE A 165 7.99 -4.51 -1.89
CA ILE A 165 6.94 -4.01 -2.78
C ILE A 165 6.46 -2.66 -2.28
N SER A 166 6.23 -1.73 -3.20
CA SER A 166 5.76 -0.40 -2.81
C SER A 166 4.80 0.23 -3.80
N THR A 167 4.12 1.28 -3.32
CA THR A 167 3.20 2.10 -4.12
C THR A 167 3.48 3.58 -3.92
N CYS A 168 3.44 4.36 -5.00
CA CYS A 168 3.56 5.82 -4.95
C CYS A 168 4.84 6.24 -4.20
N VAL A 169 4.73 7.10 -3.19
CA VAL A 169 5.89 7.58 -2.41
C VAL A 169 6.67 6.45 -1.72
N GLY A 170 6.04 5.29 -1.46
CA GLY A 170 6.74 4.11 -0.92
C GLY A 170 7.89 3.63 -1.81
N GLY A 171 7.87 3.97 -3.11
CA GLY A 171 8.97 3.72 -4.04
C GLY A 171 10.30 4.29 -3.55
N ALA A 172 10.33 5.54 -3.10
CA ALA A 172 11.57 6.17 -2.66
C ALA A 172 12.18 5.48 -1.44
N TRP A 173 11.33 5.07 -0.50
CA TRP A 173 11.76 4.32 0.68
C TRP A 173 12.33 2.97 0.32
N LEU A 174 11.69 2.28 -0.63
CA LEU A 174 12.16 0.99 -1.09
C LEU A 174 13.49 1.10 -1.86
N PHE A 175 13.68 2.15 -2.67
CA PHE A 175 14.97 2.43 -3.31
C PHE A 175 16.07 2.76 -2.29
N LEU A 176 15.75 3.51 -1.23
CA LEU A 176 16.69 3.77 -0.13
C LEU A 176 17.11 2.47 0.57
N ILE A 177 16.17 1.57 0.86
CA ILE A 177 16.51 0.26 1.42
C ILE A 177 17.40 -0.50 0.44
N ALA A 178 17.06 -0.52 -0.86
CA ALA A 178 17.82 -1.25 -1.87
C ALA A 178 19.26 -0.75 -2.02
N SER A 179 19.49 0.56 -1.90
CA SER A 179 20.85 1.11 -1.97
C SER A 179 21.69 0.81 -0.74
N LYS A 180 21.06 0.59 0.42
CA LYS A 180 21.74 0.36 1.71
C LYS A 180 21.77 -1.09 2.17
N ARG A 181 20.95 -1.95 1.60
CA ARG A 181 20.80 -3.36 1.99
C ARG A 181 20.90 -4.27 0.75
N PRO A 182 22.14 -4.65 0.35
CA PRO A 182 22.36 -5.62 -0.73
C PRO A 182 21.76 -7.02 -0.48
N THR A 183 21.30 -7.28 0.74
CA THR A 183 20.54 -8.48 1.11
C THR A 183 19.17 -8.54 0.44
N MET A 184 18.57 -7.39 0.06
CA MET A 184 17.34 -7.36 -0.71
C MET A 184 17.58 -7.82 -2.16
N LYS A 185 16.97 -8.94 -2.54
CA LYS A 185 17.19 -9.63 -3.82
C LYS A 185 16.32 -9.11 -4.96
N CYS A 186 15.15 -8.57 -4.64
CA CYS A 186 14.24 -8.02 -5.63
C CYS A 186 13.37 -6.93 -5.03
N PHE A 187 12.87 -6.03 -5.88
CA PHE A 187 11.85 -5.07 -5.48
C PHE A 187 10.88 -4.78 -6.62
N VAL A 188 9.65 -4.44 -6.26
CA VAL A 188 8.59 -4.00 -7.19
C VAL A 188 8.08 -2.63 -6.75
N THR A 189 8.14 -1.64 -7.64
CA THR A 189 7.57 -0.31 -7.37
C THR A 189 6.37 -0.06 -8.29
N ILE A 190 5.23 0.29 -7.69
CA ILE A 190 3.99 0.60 -8.42
C ILE A 190 3.80 2.11 -8.43
N ASN A 191 4.06 2.75 -9.57
CA ASN A 191 4.07 4.21 -9.71
C ASN A 191 5.00 4.89 -8.68
N GLY A 192 6.17 4.28 -8.47
CA GLY A 192 7.16 4.76 -7.50
C GLY A 192 7.84 6.07 -7.93
N ILE A 193 8.28 6.87 -6.95
CA ILE A 193 9.20 7.98 -7.17
C ILE A 193 10.61 7.59 -6.73
N LEU A 194 11.64 8.11 -7.39
CA LEU A 194 13.04 7.76 -7.10
C LEU A 194 13.59 8.49 -5.88
N ALA A 195 13.32 9.79 -5.77
CA ALA A 195 13.88 10.62 -4.72
C ALA A 195 12.92 10.72 -3.52
N PRO A 196 13.41 10.54 -2.28
CA PRO A 196 12.57 10.61 -1.09
C PRO A 196 12.08 12.02 -0.83
N PRO A 197 10.81 12.21 -0.43
CA PRO A 197 10.35 13.52 0.00
C PRO A 197 10.76 13.79 1.45
N GLY A 198 10.71 15.05 1.89
CA GLY A 198 10.97 15.42 3.28
C GLY A 198 12.21 16.28 3.41
N SER A 199 13.00 16.04 4.44
CA SER A 199 14.16 16.86 4.79
C SER A 199 15.47 16.16 4.44
N ARG A 200 16.49 16.94 4.09
CA ARG A 200 17.87 16.45 3.90
C ARG A 200 18.37 15.76 5.17
N GLN A 201 18.91 14.56 5.01
CA GLN A 201 19.31 13.69 6.12
C GLN A 201 20.60 12.96 5.78
N THR A 202 21.45 12.75 6.77
CA THR A 202 22.58 11.83 6.66
C THR A 202 22.13 10.43 7.08
N VAL A 203 22.18 9.48 6.15
CA VAL A 203 21.80 8.08 6.34
C VAL A 203 23.04 7.22 6.17
N GLU A 204 23.47 6.58 7.27
CA GLU A 204 24.68 5.74 7.31
C GLU A 204 25.91 6.42 6.71
N GLY A 205 26.10 7.71 7.00
CA GLY A 205 27.23 8.52 6.55
C GLY A 205 27.08 9.14 5.15
N GLU A 206 26.01 8.82 4.41
CA GLU A 206 25.71 9.45 3.12
C GLU A 206 24.63 10.50 3.25
N ASP A 207 24.84 11.62 2.58
CA ASP A 207 23.88 12.70 2.54
C ASP A 207 22.81 12.46 1.48
N ILE A 208 21.56 12.30 1.94
CA ILE A 208 20.40 12.05 1.09
C ILE A 208 19.64 13.35 0.89
N VAL A 209 19.67 13.85 -0.35
CA VAL A 209 18.94 15.04 -0.76
C VAL A 209 17.51 14.66 -1.14
N PRO A 210 16.49 15.26 -0.52
CA PRO A 210 15.11 14.96 -0.83
C PRO A 210 14.71 15.52 -2.20
N ALA A 211 13.67 14.94 -2.79
CA ALA A 211 12.97 15.58 -3.88
C ALA A 211 12.33 16.90 -3.39
N ASN A 212 12.65 18.00 -4.08
CA ASN A 212 11.91 19.24 -3.92
C ASN A 212 10.51 19.04 -4.51
N HIS A 213 9.51 18.88 -3.67
CA HIS A 213 8.11 18.88 -4.07
C HIS A 213 7.45 20.16 -3.59
N ASN A 214 6.97 20.97 -4.53
CA ASN A 214 6.20 22.15 -4.18
C ASN A 214 4.71 21.78 -4.15
N PHE A 215 4.22 21.39 -2.97
CA PHE A 215 2.79 21.08 -2.77
C PHE A 215 1.87 22.27 -3.03
N ASN A 216 2.37 23.52 -3.08
CA ASN A 216 1.58 24.67 -3.52
C ASN A 216 1.21 24.59 -5.01
N HIS A 217 1.90 23.76 -5.79
CA HIS A 217 1.59 23.53 -7.20
C HIS A 217 0.64 22.33 -7.39
N ALA A 218 0.17 21.69 -6.32
CA ALA A 218 -0.92 20.73 -6.43
C ALA A 218 -2.18 21.47 -6.86
N THR A 219 -2.79 21.01 -7.96
CA THR A 219 -3.98 21.64 -8.53
C THR A 219 -5.19 20.73 -8.35
N ILE A 220 -6.39 21.30 -8.35
CA ILE A 220 -7.62 20.51 -8.41
C ILE A 220 -8.07 20.46 -9.87
N ILE A 221 -8.14 19.26 -10.45
CA ILE A 221 -8.68 19.00 -11.78
C ILE A 221 -9.89 18.07 -11.59
N ASP A 222 -11.07 18.51 -12.03
CA ASP A 222 -12.34 17.76 -11.90
C ASP A 222 -12.65 17.28 -10.48
N GLY A 223 -12.40 18.14 -9.49
CA GLY A 223 -12.63 17.83 -8.07
C GLY A 223 -11.63 16.83 -7.48
N LYS A 224 -10.62 16.40 -8.25
CA LYS A 224 -9.55 15.51 -7.82
C LYS A 224 -8.24 16.28 -7.73
N MET A 225 -7.44 15.97 -6.72
CA MET A 225 -6.10 16.54 -6.60
C MET A 225 -5.20 15.96 -7.69
N SER A 226 -4.68 16.83 -8.56
CA SER A 226 -3.65 16.55 -9.52
C SER A 226 -2.29 16.93 -8.97
N LEU A 227 -1.35 15.98 -9.04
CA LEU A 227 0.04 16.15 -8.61
C LEU A 227 0.99 16.36 -9.80
N THR A 228 0.48 16.45 -11.02
CA THR A 228 1.28 16.48 -12.26
C THR A 228 2.15 17.73 -12.40
N SER A 229 1.75 18.84 -11.76
CA SER A 229 2.45 20.13 -11.75
C SER A 229 3.33 20.35 -10.51
N MET A 230 3.49 19.35 -9.65
CA MET A 230 4.22 19.50 -8.38
C MET A 230 5.75 19.57 -8.50
N TYR A 231 6.26 19.33 -9.70
CA TYR A 231 7.68 19.33 -10.00
C TYR A 231 7.93 20.05 -11.32
N PHE A 232 8.73 21.11 -11.28
CA PHE A 232 9.26 21.76 -12.47
C PHE A 232 10.77 21.46 -12.59
N PRO A 233 11.32 21.18 -13.78
CA PRO A 233 12.76 21.00 -13.99
C PRO A 233 13.60 22.19 -13.45
N GLU A 234 13.03 23.38 -13.39
CA GLU A 234 13.64 24.58 -12.82
C GLU A 234 13.83 24.49 -11.29
N ASP A 235 13.03 23.67 -10.59
CA ASP A 235 13.17 23.33 -9.17
C ASP A 235 14.34 22.36 -8.91
N ALA A 236 14.88 21.74 -9.97
CA ALA A 236 15.93 20.73 -9.93
C ALA A 236 17.36 21.30 -9.88
N LYS A 237 17.54 22.63 -9.78
CA LYS A 237 18.85 23.31 -9.83
C LYS A 237 19.87 22.89 -8.74
N SER A 238 19.53 21.94 -7.86
CA SER A 238 20.41 21.35 -6.85
C SER A 238 20.63 19.83 -6.97
N ILE A 239 20.00 19.13 -7.93
CA ILE A 239 20.08 17.67 -8.03
C ILE A 239 21.14 17.31 -9.08
N ARG A 240 22.34 16.92 -8.64
CA ARG A 240 23.26 16.17 -9.50
C ARG A 240 22.76 14.72 -9.54
N PRO A 241 22.55 14.12 -10.73
CA PRO A 241 22.29 12.69 -10.80
C PRO A 241 23.53 11.96 -10.28
N VAL A 242 23.38 11.21 -9.19
CA VAL A 242 24.35 10.18 -8.84
C VAL A 242 24.10 9.05 -9.82
N CYS A 243 24.89 9.00 -10.89
CA CYS A 243 24.95 7.84 -11.75
C CYS A 243 25.45 6.65 -10.91
N PHE A 244 24.61 5.63 -10.74
CA PHE A 244 25.10 4.30 -10.37
C PHE A 244 25.73 3.70 -11.63
N TYR A 245 27.06 3.59 -11.65
CA TYR A 245 27.79 2.76 -12.61
C TYR A 245 27.83 1.33 -12.11
#